data_AF-A0AAV4YPU4-F1
#
_entry.id   AF-A0AAV4YPU4-F1
#
_cell.length_a   1.000
_cell.length_b   1.000
_cell.length_c   1.000
_cell.angle_alpha   90.00
_cell.angle_beta   90.00
_cell.angle_gamma   90.00
#
_symmetry.space_group_name_H-M   'P 1'
#
loop_
_entity.id
_entity.type
_entity.pdbx_description
1 polymer ?
#
loop_
_entity_poly.entity_id
_entity_poly.type
_entity_poly.pdbx_seq_one_letter_code
_entity_poly.pdbx_strand_id
1 'polypeptide(L)'
;MRQPWPLLLTAMGTALALLLLHGASFLQCKTQGAIAARSARLALWLGPLASALFALGGVWLGEMAGYRITAIGDLNGALTPLMKEVVAVPAGWLGNFVAHPVLWAVPVLGLLLPLVCALASRLGKSGLALVASGGACAAMMLTVAIALFPFVLPSSLDPASSLTLWDSTSSERTLLIMLGIVGVLMPVNIGYTLWVYRVVRGRVSAEQVRQHGHSLY
;
A
#
# COMPACT_ATOMS: atom_id res chain seq x y z
N MET A 1 1.90 21.28 18.01
CA MET A 1 1.78 20.23 16.97
C MET A 1 0.30 20.10 16.62
N ARG A 2 -0.09 20.08 15.33
CA ARG A 2 -1.48 19.79 14.93
C ARG A 2 -1.84 18.36 15.36
N GLN A 3 -3.10 18.13 15.73
CA GLN A 3 -3.58 16.83 16.19
C GLN A 3 -3.48 15.78 15.06
N PRO A 4 -2.99 14.55 15.32
CA PRO A 4 -2.76 13.53 14.30
C PRO A 4 -4.05 12.80 13.85
N TRP A 5 -5.16 12.97 14.58
CA TRP A 5 -6.41 12.23 14.35
C TRP A 5 -6.95 12.29 12.92
N PRO A 6 -6.92 13.43 12.21
CA PRO A 6 -7.46 13.48 10.84
C PRO A 6 -6.65 12.64 9.85
N LEU A 7 -5.32 12.57 10.02
CA LEU A 7 -4.48 11.67 9.21
C LEU A 7 -4.81 10.20 9.49
N LEU A 8 -5.01 9.84 10.77
CA LEU A 8 -5.38 8.47 11.14
C LEU A 8 -6.73 8.07 10.54
N LEU A 9 -7.74 8.93 10.63
CA LEU A 9 -9.07 8.68 10.09
C LEU A 9 -9.05 8.55 8.56
N THR A 10 -8.34 9.42 7.86
CA THR A 10 -8.20 9.36 6.41
C THR A 10 -7.40 8.13 5.97
N ALA A 11 -6.34 7.75 6.69
CA ALA A 11 -5.56 6.55 6.42
C ALA A 11 -6.39 5.27 6.63
N MET A 12 -7.09 5.14 7.77
CA MET A 12 -7.97 4.00 8.05
C MET A 12 -9.12 3.91 7.05
N GLY A 13 -9.74 5.05 6.73
CA GLY A 13 -10.80 5.14 5.73
C GLY A 13 -10.30 4.74 4.34
N THR A 14 -9.11 5.20 3.94
CA THR A 14 -8.46 4.82 2.68
C THR A 14 -8.23 3.31 2.64
N ALA A 15 -7.63 2.74 3.69
CA ALA A 15 -7.37 1.31 3.76
C ALA A 15 -8.65 0.47 3.64
N LEU A 16 -9.70 0.86 4.38
CA LEU A 16 -11.00 0.18 4.33
C LEU A 16 -11.63 0.29 2.92
N ALA A 17 -11.69 1.49 2.36
CA ALA A 17 -12.26 1.71 1.03
C ALA A 17 -11.49 0.92 -0.04
N LEU A 18 -10.16 0.86 0.07
CA LEU A 18 -9.30 0.16 -0.87
C LEU A 18 -9.41 -1.37 -0.77
N LEU A 19 -9.49 -1.91 0.44
CA LEU A 19 -9.73 -3.35 0.65
C LEU A 19 -11.11 -3.77 0.10
N LEU A 20 -12.14 -2.96 0.35
CA LEU A 20 -13.47 -3.19 -0.21
C LEU A 20 -13.48 -3.08 -1.74
N LEU A 21 -12.76 -2.11 -2.31
CA LEU A 21 -12.63 -1.94 -3.76
C LEU A 21 -11.92 -3.14 -4.40
N HIS A 22 -10.83 -3.60 -3.79
CA HIS A 22 -10.09 -4.77 -4.25
C HIS A 22 -10.96 -6.03 -4.19
N GLY A 23 -11.63 -6.27 -3.06
CA GLY A 23 -12.58 -7.37 -2.90
C GLY A 23 -13.73 -7.32 -3.91
N ALA A 24 -14.31 -6.15 -4.15
CA ALA A 24 -15.36 -5.96 -5.15
C ALA A 24 -14.86 -6.25 -6.57
N SER A 25 -13.64 -5.82 -6.93
CA SER A 25 -13.03 -6.11 -8.23
C SER A 25 -12.70 -7.60 -8.41
N PHE A 26 -12.30 -8.27 -7.34
CA PHE A 26 -12.06 -9.72 -7.34
C PHE A 26 -13.37 -10.50 -7.54
N LEU A 27 -14.45 -10.12 -6.83
CA LEU A 27 -15.77 -10.73 -7.00
C LEU A 27 -16.31 -10.56 -8.42
N GLN A 28 -16.07 -9.41 -9.07
CA GLN A 28 -16.44 -9.22 -10.48
C GLN A 28 -15.72 -10.20 -11.41
N CYS A 29 -14.49 -10.60 -11.09
CA CYS A 29 -13.75 -11.59 -11.87
C CYS A 29 -14.24 -13.02 -11.65
N LYS A 30 -14.74 -13.33 -10.45
CA LYS A 30 -15.08 -14.69 -9.99
C LYS A 30 -16.56 -15.02 -9.97
N THR A 31 -17.45 -14.05 -10.15
CA THR A 31 -18.91 -14.28 -10.08
C THR A 31 -19.62 -13.85 -11.36
N GLN A 32 -20.89 -14.22 -11.48
CA GLN A 32 -21.78 -13.84 -12.59
C GLN A 32 -23.12 -13.29 -12.09
N GLY A 33 -23.90 -12.67 -12.98
CA GLY A 33 -25.26 -12.21 -12.71
C GLY A 33 -25.32 -11.12 -11.64
N ALA A 34 -26.29 -11.24 -10.73
CA ALA A 34 -26.61 -10.19 -9.75
C ALA A 34 -25.45 -9.87 -8.78
N ILE A 35 -24.60 -10.84 -8.43
CA ILE A 35 -23.46 -10.60 -7.54
C ILE A 35 -22.43 -9.72 -8.24
N ALA A 36 -22.02 -10.09 -9.46
CA ALA A 36 -21.07 -9.31 -10.25
C ALA A 36 -21.58 -7.88 -10.49
N ALA A 37 -22.87 -7.71 -10.80
CA ALA A 37 -23.48 -6.40 -11.00
C ALA A 37 -23.46 -5.52 -9.73
N ARG A 38 -23.75 -6.11 -8.56
CA ARG A 38 -23.68 -5.39 -7.26
C ARG A 38 -22.24 -5.01 -6.92
N SER A 39 -21.30 -5.92 -7.11
CA SER A 39 -19.88 -5.65 -6.88
C SER A 39 -19.35 -4.53 -7.79
N ALA A 40 -19.75 -4.53 -9.08
CA ALA A 40 -19.40 -3.45 -10.01
C ALA A 40 -19.99 -2.11 -9.56
N ARG A 41 -21.26 -2.09 -9.10
CA ARG A 41 -21.90 -0.87 -8.58
C ARG A 41 -21.20 -0.33 -7.33
N LEU A 42 -20.75 -1.19 -6.42
CA LEU A 42 -19.98 -0.77 -5.25
C LEU A 42 -18.63 -0.15 -5.64
N ALA A 43 -17.93 -0.74 -6.62
CA ALA A 43 -16.66 -0.22 -7.10
C ALA A 43 -16.75 1.21 -7.64
N LEU A 44 -17.90 1.61 -8.20
CA LEU A 44 -18.14 2.99 -8.68
C LEU A 44 -18.10 4.03 -7.57
N TRP A 45 -18.48 3.65 -6.34
CA TRP A 45 -18.46 4.54 -5.19
C TRP A 45 -17.14 4.45 -4.42
N LEU A 46 -16.62 3.22 -4.27
CA LEU A 46 -15.40 2.96 -3.51
C LEU A 46 -14.15 3.54 -4.17
N GLY A 47 -14.07 3.57 -5.50
CA GLY A 47 -12.94 4.16 -6.23
C GLY A 47 -12.74 5.66 -5.92
N PRO A 48 -13.75 6.51 -6.19
CA PRO A 48 -13.69 7.93 -5.83
C PRO A 48 -13.52 8.15 -4.33
N LEU A 49 -14.18 7.37 -3.48
CA LEU A 49 -14.03 7.48 -2.02
C LEU A 49 -12.59 7.24 -1.57
N ALA A 50 -11.95 6.15 -2.02
CA ALA A 50 -10.56 5.85 -1.70
C ALA A 50 -9.61 6.95 -2.19
N SER A 51 -9.85 7.47 -3.39
CA SER A 51 -9.05 8.56 -3.97
C SER A 51 -9.19 9.86 -3.18
N ALA A 52 -10.42 10.21 -2.78
CA ALA A 52 -10.69 11.41 -1.99
C ALA A 52 -10.07 11.32 -0.59
N LEU A 53 -10.22 10.18 0.10
CA LEU A 53 -9.63 9.98 1.42
C LEU A 53 -8.10 10.00 1.37
N PHE A 54 -7.50 9.41 0.33
CA PHE A 54 -6.06 9.46 0.13
C PHE A 54 -5.56 10.89 -0.15
N ALA A 55 -6.28 11.65 -0.99
CA ALA A 55 -5.97 13.05 -1.26
C ALA A 55 -6.06 13.91 0.02
N LEU A 56 -7.12 13.74 0.81
CA LEU A 56 -7.29 14.45 2.09
C LEU A 56 -6.16 14.11 3.08
N GLY A 57 -5.78 12.83 3.15
CA GLY A 57 -4.63 12.39 3.94
C GLY A 57 -3.32 13.04 3.49
N GLY A 58 -3.09 13.14 2.18
CA GLY A 58 -1.93 13.82 1.60
C GLY A 58 -1.89 15.32 1.90
N VAL A 59 -3.03 16.01 1.82
CA VAL A 59 -3.14 17.43 2.20
C VAL A 59 -2.80 17.60 3.69
N TRP A 60 -3.39 16.79 4.56
CA TRP A 60 -3.12 16.85 5.99
C TRP A 60 -1.65 16.55 6.32
N LEU A 61 -1.06 15.57 5.64
CA LEU A 61 0.36 15.22 5.79
C LEU A 61 1.28 16.40 5.44
N GLY A 62 0.94 17.17 4.40
CA GLY A 62 1.72 18.35 3.99
C GLY A 62 1.73 19.48 5.02
N GLU A 63 0.74 19.51 5.91
CA GLU A 63 0.67 20.49 7.00
C GLU A 63 1.35 20.02 8.29
N MET A 64 1.79 18.75 8.35
CA MET A 64 2.45 18.17 9.51
C MET A 64 3.97 18.40 9.45
N ALA A 65 4.58 18.59 10.63
CA ALA A 65 6.02 18.48 10.74
C ALA A 65 6.45 17.03 10.51
N GLY A 66 7.52 16.84 9.74
CA GLY A 66 8.22 15.56 9.61
C GLY A 66 9.60 15.63 10.23
N TYR A 67 10.38 14.59 10.05
CA TYR A 67 11.74 14.50 10.59
C TYR A 67 12.78 14.48 9.49
N ARG A 68 13.96 15.02 9.78
CA ARG A 68 15.13 14.96 8.91
C ARG A 68 16.36 14.63 9.73
N ILE A 69 17.19 13.74 9.21
CA ILE A 69 18.52 13.46 9.75
C ILE A 69 19.46 14.59 9.31
N THR A 70 20.07 15.30 10.25
CA THR A 70 21.04 16.37 9.97
C THR A 70 22.48 15.88 9.98
N ALA A 71 22.77 14.93 10.86
CA ALA A 71 24.06 14.28 10.96
C ALA A 71 23.85 12.80 11.30
N ILE A 72 24.68 11.94 10.72
CA ILE A 72 24.73 10.51 11.02
C ILE A 72 26.19 10.06 10.89
N GLY A 73 26.58 9.06 11.69
CA GLY A 73 27.90 8.44 11.60
C GLY A 73 28.16 7.70 10.28
N ASP A 74 29.23 6.91 10.24
CA ASP A 74 29.57 6.08 9.08
C ASP A 74 28.47 5.05 8.78
N LEU A 75 27.86 5.16 7.60
CA LEU A 75 26.79 4.27 7.13
C LEU A 75 27.26 2.84 6.87
N ASN A 76 28.57 2.63 6.69
CA ASN A 76 29.13 1.28 6.54
C ASN A 76 29.57 0.68 7.88
N GLY A 77 29.47 1.45 8.97
CA GLY A 77 29.76 1.02 10.32
C GLY A 77 28.52 0.49 11.05
N ALA A 78 28.75 -0.06 12.24
CA ALA A 78 27.65 -0.38 13.16
C ALA A 78 27.09 0.94 13.72
N LEU A 79 25.85 1.27 13.35
CA LEU A 79 25.13 2.44 13.85
C LEU A 79 24.15 2.03 14.94
N THR A 80 24.08 2.82 16.00
CA THR A 80 23.02 2.74 17.00
C THR A 80 22.10 3.95 16.88
N PRO A 81 20.83 3.88 17.34
CA PRO A 81 19.91 5.01 17.22
C PRO A 81 20.42 6.33 17.83
N LEU A 82 21.34 6.28 18.79
CA LEU A 82 21.91 7.47 19.42
C LEU A 82 23.03 8.14 18.61
N MET A 83 23.45 7.56 17.48
CA MET A 83 24.56 8.04 16.64
C MET A 83 24.08 8.88 15.45
N LYS A 84 22.92 9.53 15.59
CA LYS A 84 22.36 10.45 14.61
C LYS A 84 21.72 11.65 15.30
N GLU A 85 21.69 12.75 14.57
CA GLU A 85 20.93 13.93 14.95
C GLU A 85 19.70 14.04 14.05
N VAL A 86 18.54 14.24 14.69
CA VAL A 86 17.25 14.32 14.02
C VAL A 86 16.54 15.58 14.47
N VAL A 87 16.06 16.36 13.51
CA VAL A 87 15.30 17.58 13.77
C VAL A 87 13.93 17.49 13.12
N ALA A 88 12.94 18.12 13.77
CA ALA A 88 11.62 18.30 13.19
C ALA A 88 11.65 19.44 12.16
N VAL A 89 11.09 19.21 10.97
CA VAL A 89 11.05 20.16 9.86
C VAL A 89 9.61 20.32 9.36
N PRO A 90 9.13 21.55 9.07
CA PRO A 90 7.83 21.75 8.45
C PRO A 90 7.71 20.97 7.13
N ALA A 91 6.58 20.28 6.92
CA ALA A 91 6.34 19.43 5.74
C ALA A 91 7.46 18.39 5.47
N GLY A 92 8.18 17.95 6.51
CA GLY A 92 9.35 17.08 6.38
C GLY A 92 9.05 15.76 5.64
N TRP A 93 7.84 15.23 5.78
CA TRP A 93 7.39 14.01 5.08
C TRP A 93 7.26 14.15 3.56
N LEU A 94 7.22 15.38 3.05
CA LEU A 94 7.23 15.65 1.61
C LEU A 94 8.66 15.84 1.07
N GLY A 95 9.68 15.80 1.94
CA GLY A 95 11.07 16.11 1.58
C GLY A 95 11.60 15.27 0.43
N ASN A 96 11.33 13.95 0.42
CA ASN A 96 11.79 13.06 -0.64
C ASN A 96 11.14 13.36 -2.00
N PHE A 97 9.86 13.72 -2.01
CA PHE A 97 9.15 14.08 -3.23
C PHE A 97 9.62 15.42 -3.81
N VAL A 98 10.02 16.36 -2.95
CA VAL A 98 10.62 17.64 -3.37
C VAL A 98 12.03 17.43 -3.90
N ALA A 99 12.85 16.60 -3.23
CA ALA A 99 14.21 16.29 -3.65
C ALA A 99 14.26 15.50 -4.97
N HIS A 100 13.32 14.58 -5.17
CA HIS A 100 13.21 13.75 -6.37
C HIS A 100 11.80 13.84 -6.96
N PRO A 101 11.52 14.84 -7.83
CA PRO A 101 10.17 15.09 -8.36
C PRO A 101 9.52 13.92 -9.09
N VAL A 102 10.31 13.01 -9.67
CA VAL A 102 9.80 11.78 -10.29
C VAL A 102 8.98 10.92 -9.32
N LEU A 103 9.28 10.99 -8.02
CA LEU A 103 8.56 10.23 -6.99
C LEU A 103 7.10 10.66 -6.84
N TRP A 104 6.72 11.87 -7.29
CA TRP A 104 5.31 12.30 -7.33
C TRP A 104 4.44 11.43 -8.25
N ALA A 105 5.04 10.70 -9.20
CA ALA A 105 4.30 9.75 -10.02
C ALA A 105 3.60 8.68 -9.16
N VAL A 106 4.18 8.28 -8.03
CA VAL A 106 3.65 7.23 -7.16
C VAL A 106 2.33 7.63 -6.48
N PRO A 107 2.23 8.75 -5.74
CA PRO A 107 0.95 9.20 -5.19
C PRO A 107 -0.07 9.58 -6.27
N VAL A 108 0.37 10.09 -7.43
CA VAL A 108 -0.51 10.34 -8.57
C VAL A 108 -1.15 9.03 -9.06
N LEU A 109 -0.37 7.96 -9.20
CA LEU A 109 -0.91 6.63 -9.50
C LEU A 109 -1.86 6.14 -8.39
N GLY A 110 -1.52 6.38 -7.13
CA GLY A 110 -2.38 6.10 -5.98
C GLY A 110 -3.76 6.78 -6.08
N LEU A 111 -3.82 8.01 -6.61
CA LEU A 111 -5.07 8.74 -6.82
C LEU A 111 -5.84 8.29 -8.07
N LEU A 112 -5.14 7.91 -9.15
CA LEU A 112 -5.77 7.61 -10.43
C LEU A 112 -6.24 6.16 -10.54
N LEU A 113 -5.50 5.20 -10.00
CA LEU A 113 -5.80 3.77 -10.17
C LEU A 113 -7.14 3.33 -9.54
N PRO A 114 -7.60 3.85 -8.39
CA PRO A 114 -8.95 3.56 -7.90
C PRO A 114 -10.05 4.07 -8.85
N LEU A 115 -9.84 5.21 -9.50
CA LEU A 115 -10.76 5.76 -10.51
C LEU A 115 -10.77 4.90 -11.78
N VAL A 116 -9.60 4.44 -12.22
CA VAL A 116 -9.48 3.48 -13.32
C VAL A 116 -10.19 2.17 -12.97
N CYS A 117 -10.07 1.68 -11.74
CA CYS A 117 -10.81 0.50 -11.26
C CYS A 117 -12.33 0.71 -11.33
N ALA A 118 -12.83 1.86 -10.88
CA ALA A 118 -14.25 2.21 -10.97
C ALA A 118 -14.73 2.25 -12.44
N LEU A 119 -14.00 2.92 -13.33
CA LEU A 119 -14.34 3.00 -14.74
C LEU A 119 -14.27 1.62 -15.43
N ALA A 120 -13.23 0.83 -15.17
CA ALA A 120 -13.11 -0.52 -15.70
C ALA A 120 -14.26 -1.42 -15.23
N SER A 121 -14.69 -1.28 -13.98
CA SER A 121 -15.86 -1.98 -13.43
C SER A 121 -17.14 -1.56 -14.15
N ARG A 122 -17.32 -0.27 -14.46
CA ARG A 122 -18.45 0.24 -15.26
C ARG A 122 -18.50 -0.38 -16.66
N LEU A 123 -17.32 -0.50 -17.29
CA LEU A 123 -17.16 -1.00 -18.65
C LEU A 123 -17.19 -2.54 -18.72
N GLY A 124 -17.45 -3.24 -17.60
CA GLY A 124 -17.44 -4.71 -17.54
C GLY A 124 -16.06 -5.34 -17.71
N LYS A 125 -14.98 -4.55 -17.66
CA LYS A 125 -13.59 -5.02 -17.81
C LYS A 125 -13.04 -5.47 -16.46
N SER A 126 -13.58 -6.56 -15.91
CA SER A 126 -13.27 -7.03 -14.55
C SER A 126 -11.78 -7.28 -14.30
N GLY A 127 -11.05 -7.84 -15.28
CA GLY A 127 -9.60 -8.10 -15.14
C GLY A 127 -8.79 -6.80 -15.01
N LEU A 128 -9.12 -5.78 -15.80
CA LEU A 128 -8.49 -4.47 -15.69
C LEU A 128 -8.83 -3.80 -14.34
N ALA A 129 -10.06 -3.96 -13.86
CA ALA A 129 -10.46 -3.44 -12.55
C ALA A 129 -9.64 -4.09 -11.41
N LEU A 130 -9.38 -5.40 -11.48
CA LEU A 130 -8.57 -6.12 -10.49
C LEU A 130 -7.10 -5.68 -10.50
N VAL A 131 -6.51 -5.52 -11.69
CA VAL A 131 -5.12 -5.03 -11.82
C VAL A 131 -5.02 -3.58 -11.33
N ALA A 132 -5.98 -2.73 -11.67
CA ALA A 132 -6.00 -1.34 -11.23
C ALA A 132 -6.16 -1.22 -9.70
N SER A 133 -7.04 -2.00 -9.06
CA SER A 133 -7.18 -1.98 -7.60
C SER A 133 -5.93 -2.51 -6.89
N GLY A 134 -5.31 -3.59 -7.39
CA GLY A 134 -4.03 -4.09 -6.86
C GLY A 134 -2.88 -3.09 -7.01
N GLY A 135 -2.80 -2.43 -8.17
CA GLY A 135 -1.85 -1.36 -8.42
C GLY A 135 -2.07 -0.15 -7.50
N ALA A 136 -3.32 0.20 -7.19
CA ALA A 136 -3.64 1.26 -6.24
C ALA A 136 -3.15 0.91 -4.82
N CYS A 137 -3.35 -0.33 -4.36
CA CYS A 137 -2.78 -0.83 -3.09
C CYS A 137 -1.26 -0.65 -3.04
N ALA A 138 -0.56 -1.09 -4.09
CA ALA A 138 0.90 -0.96 -4.17
C ALA A 138 1.35 0.51 -4.18
N ALA A 139 0.72 1.36 -5.00
CA ALA A 139 1.08 2.77 -5.13
C ALA A 139 0.85 3.57 -3.84
N MET A 140 -0.29 3.37 -3.16
CA MET A 140 -0.57 4.04 -1.89
C MET A 140 0.38 3.57 -0.78
N MET A 141 0.69 2.27 -0.71
CA MET A 141 1.67 1.74 0.26
C MET A 141 3.09 2.28 -0.01
N LEU A 142 3.50 2.29 -1.28
CA LEU A 142 4.79 2.86 -1.69
C LEU A 142 4.89 4.35 -1.39
N THR A 143 3.78 5.10 -1.51
CA THR A 143 3.76 6.52 -1.14
C THR A 143 4.14 6.72 0.33
N VAL A 144 3.59 5.90 1.23
CA VAL A 144 3.92 5.95 2.66
C VAL A 144 5.39 5.58 2.88
N ALA A 145 5.87 4.52 2.23
CA ALA A 145 7.28 4.11 2.33
C ALA A 145 8.24 5.22 1.85
N ILE A 146 7.93 5.87 0.73
CA ILE A 146 8.71 7.00 0.20
C ILE A 146 8.64 8.20 1.14
N ALA A 147 7.48 8.52 1.69
CA ALA A 147 7.33 9.64 2.63
C ALA A 147 8.16 9.43 3.90
N LEU A 148 8.18 8.20 4.43
CA LEU A 148 8.90 7.87 5.66
C LEU A 148 10.40 7.69 5.47
N PHE A 149 10.86 7.26 4.29
CA PHE A 149 12.28 6.96 4.06
C PHE A 149 13.21 8.12 4.49
N PRO A 150 14.28 7.87 5.27
CA PRO A 150 14.79 6.57 5.74
C PRO A 150 14.25 6.12 7.12
N PHE A 151 13.28 6.82 7.69
CA PHE A 151 12.67 6.46 8.97
C PHE A 151 11.75 5.24 8.83
N VAL A 152 11.73 4.39 9.85
CA VAL A 152 10.79 3.26 10.01
C VAL A 152 9.82 3.55 11.13
N LEU A 153 10.32 4.04 12.27
CA LEU A 153 9.50 4.40 13.42
C LEU A 153 10.00 5.71 14.04
N PRO A 154 9.45 6.86 13.63
CA PRO A 154 9.83 8.16 14.18
C PRO A 154 9.32 8.34 15.63
N SER A 155 10.16 8.91 16.49
CA SER A 155 9.83 9.21 17.88
C SER A 155 9.41 10.68 18.03
N SER A 156 8.26 10.91 18.67
CA SER A 156 7.76 12.25 18.97
C SER A 156 8.25 12.82 20.31
N LEU A 157 8.72 11.97 21.22
CA LEU A 157 9.23 12.37 22.53
C LEU A 157 10.69 12.79 22.45
N ASP A 158 11.48 12.00 21.73
CA ASP A 158 12.90 12.25 21.48
C ASP A 158 13.22 11.90 20.01
N PRO A 159 13.34 12.89 19.13
CA PRO A 159 13.61 12.66 17.70
C PRO A 159 14.90 11.86 17.44
N ALA A 160 15.93 12.00 18.28
CA ALA A 160 17.20 11.29 18.11
C ALA A 160 17.00 9.77 18.24
N SER A 161 16.10 9.33 19.12
CA SER A 161 15.74 7.93 19.32
C SER A 161 14.85 7.31 18.22
N SER A 162 14.59 8.01 17.11
CA SER A 162 13.82 7.48 15.98
C SER A 162 14.50 6.26 15.34
N LEU A 163 13.77 5.23 14.93
CA LEU A 163 14.34 4.05 14.25
C LEU A 163 14.40 4.27 12.74
N THR A 164 15.55 3.99 12.12
CA THR A 164 15.80 4.20 10.69
C THR A 164 16.36 2.95 10.03
N LEU A 165 16.33 2.92 8.69
CA LEU A 165 16.95 1.85 7.90
C LEU A 165 18.47 1.78 8.03
N TRP A 166 19.12 2.75 8.66
CA TRP A 166 20.57 2.79 8.83
C TRP A 166 21.03 2.23 10.18
N ASP A 167 20.26 2.46 11.24
CA ASP A 167 20.66 2.16 12.63
C ASP A 167 19.82 1.05 13.30
N SER A 168 18.77 0.59 12.64
CA SER A 168 17.81 -0.39 13.18
C SER A 168 17.76 -1.62 12.29
N THR A 169 18.93 -2.09 11.83
CA THR A 169 19.08 -3.25 10.95
C THR A 169 19.89 -4.36 11.62
N SER A 170 19.75 -5.58 11.09
CA SER A 170 20.58 -6.71 11.49
C SER A 170 21.99 -6.58 10.92
N SER A 171 22.93 -7.38 11.43
CA SER A 171 24.28 -7.45 10.85
C SER A 171 24.26 -7.81 9.36
N GLU A 172 25.26 -7.35 8.61
CA GLU A 172 25.41 -7.62 7.18
C GLU A 172 25.28 -9.11 6.86
N ARG A 173 25.93 -9.98 7.64
CA ARG A 173 25.85 -11.44 7.46
C ARG A 173 24.42 -11.95 7.57
N THR A 174 23.68 -11.50 8.57
CA THR A 174 22.27 -11.87 8.75
C THR A 174 21.41 -11.36 7.59
N LEU A 175 21.64 -10.12 7.13
CA LEU A 175 20.93 -9.55 5.98
C LEU A 175 21.21 -10.33 4.69
N LEU A 176 22.46 -10.70 4.42
CA LEU A 176 22.84 -11.50 3.25
C LEU A 176 22.21 -12.90 3.28
N ILE A 177 22.17 -13.54 4.45
CA ILE A 177 21.48 -14.83 4.63
C ILE A 177 19.98 -14.68 4.33
N MET A 178 19.33 -13.68 4.92
CA MET A 178 17.90 -13.43 4.70
C MET A 178 17.59 -13.05 3.24
N LEU A 179 18.47 -12.26 2.60
CA LEU A 179 18.37 -11.93 1.19
C LEU A 179 18.46 -13.19 0.31
N GLY A 180 19.38 -14.11 0.63
CA GLY A 180 19.48 -15.40 -0.06
C GLY A 180 18.21 -16.25 0.10
N ILE A 181 17.67 -16.34 1.32
CA ILE A 181 16.42 -17.06 1.60
C ILE A 181 15.25 -16.43 0.82
N VAL A 182 15.07 -15.12 0.91
CA VAL A 182 14.02 -14.38 0.20
C VAL A 182 14.18 -14.53 -1.31
N GLY A 183 15.40 -14.46 -1.82
CA GLY A 183 15.72 -14.62 -3.25
C GLY A 183 15.33 -15.97 -3.83
N VAL A 184 15.27 -17.03 -3.02
CA VAL A 184 14.83 -18.37 -3.45
C VAL A 184 13.36 -18.61 -3.11
N LEU A 185 12.94 -18.38 -1.86
CA LEU A 185 11.61 -18.76 -1.38
C LEU A 185 10.51 -17.85 -1.94
N MET A 186 10.75 -16.54 -2.14
CA MET A 186 9.73 -15.65 -2.68
C MET A 186 9.35 -16.01 -4.13
N PRO A 187 10.29 -16.23 -5.07
CA PRO A 187 9.93 -16.70 -6.41
C PRO A 187 9.16 -18.03 -6.42
N VAL A 188 9.56 -19.00 -5.57
CA VAL A 188 8.86 -20.28 -5.43
C VAL A 188 7.42 -20.06 -4.93
N ASN A 189 7.24 -19.25 -3.89
CA ASN A 189 5.93 -18.94 -3.33
C ASN A 189 5.01 -18.22 -4.34
N ILE A 190 5.55 -17.24 -5.07
CA ILE A 190 4.82 -16.55 -6.14
C ILE A 190 4.45 -17.53 -7.26
N GLY A 191 5.39 -18.37 -7.70
CA GLY A 191 5.17 -19.37 -8.75
C GLY A 191 4.06 -20.36 -8.40
N TYR A 192 4.12 -20.92 -7.18
CA TYR A 192 3.08 -21.82 -6.67
C TYR A 192 1.73 -21.10 -6.56
N THR A 193 1.70 -19.90 -6.00
CA THR A 193 0.46 -19.10 -5.86
C THR A 193 -0.16 -18.82 -7.24
N LEU A 194 0.64 -18.40 -8.23
CA LEU A 194 0.18 -18.19 -9.59
C LEU A 194 -0.35 -19.47 -10.25
N TRP A 195 0.32 -20.61 -10.03
CA TRP A 195 -0.16 -21.90 -10.50
C TRP A 195 -1.52 -22.25 -9.89
N VAL A 196 -1.69 -22.08 -8.58
CA VAL A 196 -2.98 -22.30 -7.90
C VAL A 196 -4.06 -21.41 -8.53
N TYR A 197 -3.83 -20.10 -8.68
CA TYR A 197 -4.79 -19.18 -9.32
C TYR A 197 -5.11 -19.55 -10.77
N ARG A 198 -4.15 -20.12 -11.49
CA ARG A 198 -4.34 -20.65 -12.85
C ARG A 198 -5.19 -21.92 -12.84
N VAL A 199 -4.99 -22.83 -11.90
CA VAL A 199 -5.78 -24.07 -11.75
C VAL A 199 -7.22 -23.74 -11.36
N VAL A 200 -7.44 -22.88 -10.36
CA VAL A 200 -8.77 -22.48 -9.89
C VAL A 200 -9.42 -21.37 -10.72
N ARG A 201 -9.02 -21.23 -12.00
CA ARG A 201 -9.59 -20.22 -12.89
C ARG A 201 -11.03 -20.58 -13.23
N GLY A 202 -11.86 -19.56 -13.44
CA GLY A 202 -13.28 -19.72 -13.73
C GLY A 202 -14.14 -18.86 -12.83
N ARG A 203 -15.41 -18.75 -13.22
CA ARG A 203 -16.44 -18.04 -12.46
C ARG A 203 -17.37 -19.05 -11.80
N VAL A 204 -17.82 -18.73 -10.60
CA VAL A 204 -18.80 -19.51 -9.85
C VAL A 204 -20.19 -18.95 -10.12
N SER A 205 -21.12 -19.81 -10.53
CA SER A 205 -22.54 -19.49 -10.69
C SER A 205 -23.37 -20.01 -9.51
N ALA A 206 -24.52 -19.38 -9.25
CA ALA A 206 -25.44 -19.84 -8.20
C ALA A 206 -25.99 -21.25 -8.47
N GLU A 207 -26.07 -21.65 -9.74
CA GLU A 207 -26.54 -22.96 -10.15
C GLU A 207 -25.51 -24.06 -9.85
N GLN A 208 -24.22 -23.79 -10.08
CA GLN A 208 -23.13 -24.70 -9.68
C GLN A 208 -23.11 -24.95 -8.17
N VAL A 209 -23.36 -23.90 -7.38
CA VAL A 209 -23.44 -24.01 -5.91
C VAL A 209 -24.62 -24.87 -5.47
N ARG A 210 -25.79 -24.71 -6.11
CA ARG A 210 -26.98 -25.54 -5.82
C ARG A 210 -26.77 -27.01 -6.17
N GLN A 211 -26.00 -27.32 -7.22
CA GLN A 211 -25.75 -28.69 -7.67
C GLN A 211 -24.70 -29.44 -6.82
N HIS A 212 -23.76 -28.73 -6.18
CA HIS A 212 -22.61 -29.35 -5.48
C HIS A 212 -22.51 -28.97 -4.00
N GLY A 213 -23.63 -28.62 -3.36
CA GLY A 213 -23.69 -27.96 -2.05
C GLY A 213 -22.93 -28.63 -0.89
N HIS A 214 -22.70 -29.94 -0.94
CA HIS A 214 -21.98 -30.69 0.12
C HIS A 214 -20.46 -30.81 -0.08
N SER A 215 -19.91 -30.32 -1.19
CA SER A 215 -18.47 -30.47 -1.53
C SER A 215 -17.72 -29.13 -1.65
N LEU A 216 -18.42 -28.01 -1.45
CA LEU A 216 -17.92 -26.66 -1.73
C LEU A 216 -17.35 -25.92 -0.51
N TYR A 217 -17.44 -26.51 0.69
CA TYR A 217 -16.89 -26.03 1.96
C TYR A 217 -16.43 -27.22 2.80
#